data_AF-A0A5C6Q6M9-F1
#
_entry.id   AF-A0A5C6Q6M9-F1
#
_cell.length_a   1.000
_cell.length_b   1.000
_cell.length_c   1.000
_cell.angle_alpha   90.00
_cell.angle_beta   90.00
_cell.angle_gamma   90.00
#
_symmetry.space_group_name_H-M   'P 1'
#
loop_
_entity.id
_entity.type
_entity.pdbx_description
1 polymer ?
#
loop_
_entity_poly.entity_id
_entity_poly.type
_entity_poly.pdbx_seq_one_letter_code
_entity_poly.pdbx_strand_id
1 'polypeptide(L)'
;MVAANIVIKSCYFVNDFSCYEIAKDFASPVLATIAILFSVLIAFMQLSKQHKNTLELKKEETKSKTRIDLFKEINVLLESSNTKIREVHSYCFGKKYSNLEMRAEIDHVEFLELMKNFSNALLVVASKMESHEIVNFKLFRVFRFALYSIHHDLLALQKEQDRFKVLESLIKLTDDSMMYFGDFQVCMQNMAYGVVFDSTVPQRIPADKRIKVITNCPENLDKLHIYFERESNWGKNCLKYENEAKEEFSS
;
A
#
# COMPACT_ATOMS: atom_id res chain seq x y z
N MET A 1 -9.42 18.11 110.51
CA MET A 1 -9.00 16.82 109.94
C MET A 1 -10.24 15.96 109.74
N VAL A 2 -10.73 15.84 108.51
CA VAL A 2 -11.10 14.61 107.78
C VAL A 2 -11.18 15.03 106.31
N ALA A 3 -10.45 14.33 105.45
CA ALA A 3 -10.09 14.73 104.09
C ALA A 3 -11.12 14.31 103.03
N ALA A 4 -11.16 15.11 101.96
CA ALA A 4 -11.86 14.86 100.71
C ALA A 4 -11.25 13.68 99.94
N ASN A 5 -12.09 12.86 99.31
CA ASN A 5 -11.69 11.94 98.25
C ASN A 5 -12.49 12.26 96.98
N ILE A 6 -11.86 13.00 96.08
CA ILE A 6 -12.26 13.12 94.69
C ILE A 6 -11.70 11.89 93.97
N VAL A 7 -12.58 11.02 93.49
CA VAL A 7 -12.20 9.89 92.63
C VAL A 7 -11.89 10.43 91.24
N ILE A 8 -10.61 10.65 90.96
CA ILE A 8 -10.10 10.84 89.60
C ILE A 8 -9.98 9.45 88.98
N LYS A 9 -10.87 9.12 88.02
CA LYS A 9 -10.69 7.96 87.14
C LYS A 9 -9.52 8.24 86.19
N SER A 10 -8.33 7.79 86.57
CA SER A 10 -7.18 7.65 85.69
C SER A 10 -7.39 6.43 84.78
N CYS A 11 -7.43 6.64 83.47
CA CYS A 11 -7.35 5.58 82.47
C CYS A 11 -6.02 4.84 82.58
N TYR A 12 -6.03 3.65 83.18
CA TYR A 12 -4.97 2.66 83.00
C TYR A 12 -5.28 1.85 81.73
N PHE A 13 -4.48 2.05 80.68
CA PHE A 13 -4.32 1.07 79.62
C PHE A 13 -2.89 0.51 79.76
N VAL A 14 -2.83 -0.73 80.28
CA VAL A 14 -1.79 -1.78 80.19
C VAL A 14 -0.32 -1.33 80.13
N ASN A 15 0.41 -1.62 81.20
CA ASN A 15 1.76 -1.14 81.51
C ASN A 15 2.85 -2.22 81.31
N ASP A 16 2.90 -2.90 80.16
CA ASP A 16 3.95 -3.92 79.89
C ASP A 16 4.33 -4.14 78.41
N PHE A 17 4.00 -3.24 77.49
CA PHE A 17 4.52 -3.30 76.12
C PHE A 17 5.28 -2.04 75.75
N SER A 18 6.56 -2.20 75.42
CA SER A 18 7.38 -1.12 74.85
C SER A 18 6.73 -0.64 73.56
N CYS A 19 6.59 0.68 73.36
CA CYS A 19 6.05 1.26 72.12
C CYS A 19 6.83 0.77 70.87
N TYR A 20 8.08 0.35 71.06
CA TYR A 20 8.92 -0.32 70.06
C TYR A 20 8.45 -1.74 69.70
N GLU A 21 7.95 -2.54 70.66
CA GLU A 21 7.42 -3.88 70.40
C GLU A 21 6.07 -3.82 69.67
N ILE A 22 5.21 -2.87 70.05
CA ILE A 22 3.98 -2.59 69.31
C ILE A 22 4.33 -2.11 67.89
N ALA A 23 5.23 -1.14 67.73
CA ALA A 23 5.64 -0.67 66.40
C ALA A 23 6.26 -1.79 65.55
N LYS A 24 7.05 -2.70 66.15
CA LYS A 24 7.67 -3.84 65.46
C LYS A 24 6.64 -4.90 65.03
N ASP A 25 5.67 -5.20 65.89
CA ASP A 25 4.62 -6.20 65.62
C ASP A 25 3.60 -5.70 64.59
N PHE A 26 3.41 -4.37 64.47
CA PHE A 26 2.56 -3.77 63.43
C PHE A 26 3.33 -3.42 62.14
N ALA A 27 4.63 -3.10 62.21
CA ALA A 27 5.42 -2.74 61.02
C ALA A 27 5.61 -3.91 60.05
N SER A 28 5.83 -5.14 60.56
CA SER A 28 6.05 -6.31 59.71
C SER A 28 4.81 -6.67 58.85
N PRO A 29 3.57 -6.77 59.40
CA PRO A 29 2.35 -6.96 58.61
C PRO A 29 2.05 -5.82 57.64
N VAL A 30 2.32 -4.56 58.03
CA VAL A 30 2.10 -3.39 57.16
C VAL A 30 3.06 -3.39 55.97
N LEU A 31 4.35 -3.65 56.20
CA LEU A 31 5.35 -3.75 55.13
C LEU A 31 5.05 -4.92 54.19
N ALA A 32 4.62 -6.08 54.72
CA ALA A 32 4.19 -7.21 53.90
C ALA A 32 2.97 -6.84 53.03
N THR A 33 1.99 -6.15 53.59
CA THR A 33 0.79 -5.68 52.86
C THR A 33 1.16 -4.70 51.75
N ILE A 34 2.05 -3.74 52.03
CA ILE A 34 2.58 -2.80 51.03
C ILE A 34 3.32 -3.55 49.92
N ALA A 35 4.18 -4.51 50.26
CA ALA A 35 4.91 -5.33 49.29
C ALA A 35 3.96 -6.15 48.39
N ILE A 36 2.87 -6.70 48.94
CA ILE A 36 1.82 -7.38 48.18
C ILE A 36 1.15 -6.39 47.21
N LEU A 37 0.75 -5.20 47.68
CA LEU A 37 0.13 -4.18 46.82
C LEU A 37 1.05 -3.74 45.68
N PHE A 38 2.34 -3.51 45.96
CA PHE A 38 3.33 -3.18 44.93
C PHE A 38 3.52 -4.33 43.94
N SER A 39 3.56 -5.58 44.41
CA SER A 39 3.69 -6.76 43.54
C SER A 39 2.49 -6.91 42.61
N VAL A 40 1.28 -6.69 43.13
CA VAL A 40 0.03 -6.69 42.35
C VAL A 40 0.05 -5.57 41.30
N LEU A 41 0.46 -4.36 41.68
CA LEU A 41 0.55 -3.22 40.76
C LEU A 41 1.55 -3.48 39.63
N ILE A 42 2.73 -4.02 39.94
CA ILE A 42 3.74 -4.42 38.95
C ILE A 42 3.18 -5.50 38.01
N ALA A 43 2.48 -6.51 38.55
CA ALA A 43 1.84 -7.55 37.73
C ALA A 43 0.80 -6.96 36.77
N PHE A 44 -0.04 -6.02 37.21
CA PHE A 44 -0.98 -5.32 36.33
C PHE A 44 -0.29 -4.48 35.25
N MET A 45 0.80 -3.78 35.57
CA MET A 45 1.59 -3.05 34.58
C MET A 45 2.22 -3.99 33.54
N GLN A 46 2.72 -5.15 33.96
CA GLN A 46 3.27 -6.16 33.06
C GLN A 46 2.19 -6.76 32.16
N LEU A 47 1.02 -7.11 32.71
CA LEU A 47 -0.12 -7.59 31.94
C LEU A 47 -0.59 -6.56 30.91
N SER A 48 -0.70 -5.28 31.31
CA SER A 48 -1.07 -4.19 30.39
C SER A 48 -0.06 -4.06 29.24
N LYS A 49 1.24 -4.09 29.55
CA LYS A 49 2.31 -4.05 28.54
C LYS A 49 2.28 -5.25 27.61
N GLN A 50 2.10 -6.46 28.14
CA GLN A 50 1.95 -7.67 27.35
C GLN A 50 0.75 -7.60 26.42
N HIS A 51 -0.40 -7.16 26.94
CA HIS A 51 -1.64 -7.05 26.17
C HIS A 51 -1.51 -6.05 25.01
N LYS A 52 -0.80 -4.92 25.24
CA LYS A 52 -0.48 -3.95 24.20
C LYS A 52 0.43 -4.56 23.13
N ASN A 53 1.52 -5.21 23.53
CA ASN A 53 2.45 -5.85 22.59
C ASN A 53 1.76 -6.95 21.77
N THR A 54 0.90 -7.77 22.39
CA THR A 54 0.11 -8.79 21.69
C THR A 54 -0.87 -8.16 20.70
N LEU A 55 -1.50 -7.03 21.05
CA LEU A 55 -2.40 -6.32 20.14
C LEU A 55 -1.64 -5.76 18.92
N GLU A 56 -0.46 -5.19 19.14
CA GLU A 56 0.39 -4.68 18.06
C GLU A 56 0.85 -5.81 17.13
N LEU A 57 1.27 -6.96 17.68
CA LEU A 57 1.63 -8.15 16.89
C LEU A 57 0.44 -8.65 16.05
N LYS A 58 -0.76 -8.77 16.65
CA LYS A 58 -1.98 -9.18 15.92
C LYS A 58 -2.33 -8.19 14.80
N LYS A 59 -2.12 -6.89 15.03
CA LYS A 59 -2.36 -5.85 14.03
C LYS A 59 -1.40 -6.00 12.83
N GLU A 60 -0.11 -6.20 13.10
CA GLU A 60 0.88 -6.41 12.03
C GLU A 60 0.68 -7.74 11.29
N GLU A 61 0.32 -8.81 11.99
CA GLU A 61 -0.05 -10.09 11.38
C GLU A 61 -1.26 -9.92 10.45
N THR A 62 -2.31 -9.23 10.91
CA THR A 62 -3.50 -8.94 10.10
C THR A 62 -3.15 -8.12 8.87
N LYS A 63 -2.37 -7.03 9.03
CA LYS A 63 -1.90 -6.23 7.89
C LYS A 63 -1.07 -7.04 6.90
N SER A 64 -0.18 -7.90 7.39
CA SER A 64 0.64 -8.77 6.53
C SER A 64 -0.24 -9.72 5.73
N LYS A 65 -1.18 -10.40 6.41
CA LYS A 65 -2.15 -11.29 5.77
C LYS A 65 -2.99 -10.57 4.72
N THR A 66 -3.55 -9.40 5.04
CA THR A 66 -4.31 -8.58 4.09
C THR A 66 -3.47 -8.18 2.87
N ARG A 67 -2.20 -7.81 3.05
CA ARG A 67 -1.29 -7.51 1.92
C ARG A 67 -1.06 -8.72 1.04
N ILE A 68 -0.86 -9.89 1.63
CA ILE A 68 -0.66 -11.15 0.89
C ILE A 68 -1.91 -11.54 0.12
N ASP A 69 -3.08 -11.48 0.74
CA ASP A 69 -4.35 -11.83 0.11
C ASP A 69 -4.67 -10.87 -1.04
N LEU A 70 -4.47 -9.56 -0.82
CA LEU A 70 -4.61 -8.56 -1.87
C LEU A 70 -3.60 -8.77 -3.00
N PHE A 71 -2.34 -9.08 -2.70
CA PHE A 71 -1.35 -9.40 -3.72
C PHE A 71 -1.81 -10.56 -4.58
N LYS A 72 -2.29 -11.66 -3.99
CA LYS A 72 -2.79 -12.82 -4.74
C LYS A 72 -3.94 -12.43 -5.67
N GLU A 73 -4.91 -11.68 -5.16
CA GLU A 73 -6.07 -11.25 -5.94
C GLU A 73 -5.65 -10.35 -7.11
N ILE A 74 -4.82 -9.33 -6.84
CA ILE A 74 -4.30 -8.42 -7.86
C ILE A 74 -3.44 -9.18 -8.87
N ASN A 75 -2.61 -10.12 -8.43
CA ASN A 75 -1.72 -10.88 -9.30
C ASN A 75 -2.52 -11.74 -10.28
N VAL A 76 -3.60 -12.40 -9.84
CA VAL A 76 -4.50 -13.14 -10.75
C VAL A 76 -5.09 -12.21 -11.81
N LEU A 77 -5.49 -11.01 -11.41
CA LEU A 77 -6.03 -10.01 -12.33
C LEU A 77 -4.97 -9.50 -13.32
N LEU A 78 -3.75 -9.20 -12.82
CA LEU A 78 -2.62 -8.80 -13.65
C LEU A 78 -2.28 -9.87 -14.68
N GLU A 79 -2.17 -11.14 -14.29
CA GLU A 79 -1.86 -12.25 -15.20
C GLU A 79 -2.94 -12.42 -16.28
N SER A 80 -4.22 -12.33 -15.89
CA SER A 80 -5.34 -12.42 -16.84
C SER A 80 -5.32 -11.26 -17.85
N SER A 81 -5.15 -10.03 -17.39
CA SER A 81 -5.06 -8.86 -18.26
C SER A 81 -3.78 -8.86 -19.11
N ASN A 82 -2.64 -9.25 -18.53
CA ASN A 82 -1.36 -9.35 -19.23
C ASN A 82 -1.39 -10.40 -20.33
N THR A 83 -2.11 -11.51 -20.13
CA THR A 83 -2.34 -12.52 -21.17
C THR A 83 -3.03 -11.92 -22.39
N LYS A 84 -4.11 -11.15 -22.18
CA LYS A 84 -4.82 -10.45 -23.27
C LYS A 84 -3.94 -9.41 -23.97
N ILE A 85 -3.16 -8.66 -23.20
CA ILE A 85 -2.21 -7.68 -23.76
C ILE A 85 -1.15 -8.39 -24.61
N ARG A 86 -0.63 -9.52 -24.13
CA ARG A 86 0.37 -10.32 -24.84
C ARG A 86 -0.20 -10.96 -26.11
N GLU A 87 -1.47 -11.33 -26.13
CA GLU A 87 -2.16 -11.82 -27.34
C GLU A 87 -2.23 -10.72 -28.41
N VAL A 88 -2.66 -9.50 -28.02
CA VAL A 88 -2.67 -8.33 -28.92
C VAL A 88 -1.26 -8.02 -29.40
N HIS A 89 -0.27 -8.01 -28.50
CA HIS A 89 1.14 -7.78 -28.85
C HIS A 89 1.64 -8.83 -29.86
N SER A 90 1.46 -10.13 -29.54
CA SER A 90 1.96 -11.23 -30.38
C SER A 90 1.33 -11.21 -31.76
N TYR A 91 0.04 -10.88 -31.85
CA TYR A 91 -0.65 -10.69 -33.11
C TYR A 91 -0.06 -9.51 -33.92
N CYS A 92 0.07 -8.33 -33.32
CA CYS A 92 0.62 -7.15 -33.98
C CYS A 92 2.07 -7.37 -34.42
N PHE A 93 2.88 -7.95 -33.54
CA PHE A 93 4.28 -8.27 -33.80
C PHE A 93 4.40 -9.29 -34.93
N GLY A 94 3.65 -10.40 -34.86
CA GLY A 94 3.60 -11.40 -35.93
C GLY A 94 3.20 -10.80 -37.27
N LYS A 95 2.22 -9.90 -37.28
CA LYS A 95 1.78 -9.19 -38.48
C LYS A 95 2.86 -8.25 -39.04
N LYS A 96 3.56 -7.50 -38.18
CA LYS A 96 4.66 -6.62 -38.61
C LYS A 96 5.78 -7.41 -39.31
N TYR A 97 6.16 -8.55 -38.75
CA TYR A 97 7.32 -9.33 -39.22
C TYR A 97 6.98 -10.45 -40.22
N SER A 98 5.70 -10.68 -40.53
CA SER A 98 5.30 -11.63 -41.58
C SER A 98 5.45 -11.06 -42.99
N ASN A 99 5.61 -9.74 -43.13
CA ASN A 99 5.92 -9.07 -44.39
C ASN A 99 7.42 -8.79 -44.50
N LEU A 100 8.04 -9.16 -45.63
CA LEU A 100 9.45 -8.89 -45.95
C LEU A 100 9.83 -7.41 -45.85
N GLU A 101 8.90 -6.51 -46.20
CA GLU A 101 9.10 -5.06 -46.14
C GLU A 101 8.88 -4.49 -44.73
N MET A 102 8.36 -5.31 -43.80
CA MET A 102 7.96 -4.91 -42.44
C MET A 102 6.99 -3.72 -42.41
N ARG A 103 6.21 -3.52 -43.47
CA ARG A 103 5.25 -2.43 -43.66
C ARG A 103 3.79 -2.91 -43.66
N ALA A 104 3.50 -3.94 -42.87
CA ALA A 104 2.13 -4.42 -42.74
C ALA A 104 1.24 -3.34 -42.11
N GLU A 105 0.02 -3.21 -42.63
CA GLU A 105 -0.99 -2.28 -42.11
C GLU A 105 -2.06 -3.06 -41.34
N ILE A 106 -2.55 -2.46 -40.25
CA ILE A 106 -3.72 -2.95 -39.54
C ILE A 106 -4.98 -2.28 -40.09
N ASP A 107 -5.95 -3.07 -40.52
CA ASP A 107 -7.20 -2.48 -41.01
C ASP A 107 -8.02 -1.90 -39.85
N HIS A 108 -9.03 -1.07 -40.17
CA HIS A 108 -9.78 -0.38 -39.13
C HIS A 108 -10.62 -1.32 -38.26
N VAL A 109 -11.20 -2.38 -38.84
CA VAL A 109 -12.05 -3.34 -38.11
C VAL A 109 -11.19 -4.17 -37.16
N GLU A 110 -10.06 -4.66 -37.65
CA GLU A 110 -9.04 -5.35 -36.88
C GLU A 110 -8.53 -4.48 -35.72
N PHE A 111 -8.20 -3.20 -36.00
CA PHE A 111 -7.79 -2.25 -34.97
C PHE A 111 -8.85 -2.10 -33.87
N LEU A 112 -10.12 -1.94 -34.22
CA LEU A 112 -11.19 -1.77 -33.22
C LEU A 112 -11.33 -2.99 -32.30
N GLU A 113 -11.16 -4.20 -32.84
CA GLU A 113 -11.19 -5.43 -32.04
C GLU A 113 -10.00 -5.49 -31.07
N LEU A 114 -8.78 -5.27 -31.58
CA LEU A 114 -7.57 -5.27 -30.74
C LEU A 114 -7.62 -4.17 -29.67
N MET A 115 -8.05 -2.97 -30.05
CA MET A 115 -8.22 -1.83 -29.15
C MET A 115 -9.21 -2.16 -28.03
N LYS A 116 -10.35 -2.78 -28.35
CA LYS A 116 -11.34 -3.19 -27.34
C LYS A 116 -10.74 -4.18 -26.34
N ASN A 117 -10.03 -5.20 -26.82
CA ASN A 117 -9.41 -6.20 -25.96
C ASN A 117 -8.34 -5.59 -25.05
N PHE A 118 -7.50 -4.73 -25.62
CA PHE A 118 -6.44 -4.05 -24.90
C PHE A 118 -6.98 -3.05 -23.88
N SER A 119 -7.92 -2.19 -24.29
CA SER A 119 -8.59 -1.22 -23.41
C SER A 119 -9.25 -1.88 -22.21
N ASN A 120 -10.03 -2.95 -22.44
CA ASN A 120 -10.67 -3.68 -21.34
C ASN A 120 -9.65 -4.29 -20.38
N ALA A 121 -8.54 -4.83 -20.88
CA ALA A 121 -7.49 -5.42 -20.04
C ALA A 121 -6.83 -4.35 -19.13
N LEU A 122 -6.58 -3.16 -19.66
CA LEU A 122 -6.03 -2.02 -18.89
C LEU A 122 -7.02 -1.51 -17.85
N LEU A 123 -8.27 -1.25 -18.26
CA LEU A 123 -9.27 -0.59 -17.41
C LEU A 123 -9.65 -1.44 -16.19
N VAL A 124 -9.80 -2.75 -16.37
CA VAL A 124 -10.13 -3.65 -15.24
C VAL A 124 -9.05 -3.60 -14.16
N VAL A 125 -7.76 -3.59 -14.54
CA VAL A 125 -6.66 -3.45 -13.59
C VAL A 125 -6.65 -2.05 -12.97
N ALA A 126 -6.79 -1.00 -13.78
CA ALA A 126 -6.78 0.39 -13.30
C ALA A 126 -7.88 0.63 -12.23
N SER A 127 -9.11 0.13 -12.46
CA SER A 127 -10.20 0.23 -11.48
C SER A 127 -9.93 -0.57 -10.20
N LYS A 128 -9.28 -1.74 -10.31
CA LYS A 128 -8.86 -2.49 -9.11
C LYS A 128 -7.78 -1.74 -8.32
N MET A 129 -6.85 -1.06 -9.00
CA MET A 129 -5.83 -0.25 -8.32
C MET A 129 -6.46 0.94 -7.60
N GLU A 130 -7.40 1.62 -8.25
CA GLU A 130 -8.12 2.76 -7.68
C GLU A 130 -8.81 2.42 -6.36
N SER A 131 -9.50 1.28 -6.32
CA SER A 131 -10.22 0.82 -5.13
C SER A 131 -9.30 0.38 -3.97
N HIS A 132 -7.99 0.24 -4.20
CA HIS A 132 -7.03 -0.25 -3.21
C HIS A 132 -5.83 0.68 -3.01
N GLU A 133 -5.90 1.94 -3.48
CA GLU A 133 -4.80 2.90 -3.34
C GLU A 133 -4.31 3.05 -1.90
N ILE A 134 -5.18 2.92 -0.90
CA ILE A 134 -4.82 3.09 0.51
C ILE A 134 -3.70 2.15 1.00
N VAL A 135 -3.49 1.00 0.33
CA VAL A 135 -2.47 0.02 0.73
C VAL A 135 -1.06 0.54 0.48
N ASN A 136 -0.83 1.16 -0.68
CA ASN A 136 0.38 1.91 -0.97
C ASN A 136 0.03 3.01 -1.98
N PHE A 137 -0.36 4.16 -1.43
CA PHE A 137 -0.96 5.27 -2.15
C PHE A 137 -0.16 5.69 -3.38
N LYS A 138 1.13 5.96 -3.21
CA LYS A 138 1.98 6.44 -4.31
C LYS A 138 2.19 5.36 -5.38
N LEU A 139 2.50 4.13 -4.97
CA LEU A 139 2.76 3.05 -5.94
C LEU A 139 1.52 2.73 -6.78
N PHE A 140 0.38 2.55 -6.13
CA PHE A 140 -0.87 2.19 -6.80
C PHE A 140 -1.35 3.31 -7.71
N ARG A 141 -1.24 4.56 -7.25
CA ARG A 141 -1.61 5.74 -8.04
C ARG A 141 -0.73 5.91 -9.27
N VAL A 142 0.60 5.82 -9.11
CA VAL A 142 1.54 5.92 -10.23
C VAL A 142 1.27 4.84 -11.26
N PHE A 143 1.09 3.59 -10.82
CA PHE A 143 0.77 2.49 -11.72
C PHE A 143 -0.56 2.72 -12.45
N ARG A 144 -1.61 3.12 -11.73
CA ARG A 144 -2.91 3.47 -12.32
C ARG A 144 -2.79 4.60 -13.37
N PHE A 145 -2.06 5.67 -13.05
CA PHE A 145 -1.85 6.79 -13.97
C PHE A 145 -1.05 6.38 -15.21
N ALA A 146 -0.10 5.45 -15.07
CA ALA A 146 0.59 4.84 -16.20
C ALA A 146 -0.40 4.10 -17.12
N LEU A 147 -1.31 3.30 -16.56
CA LEU A 147 -2.33 2.59 -17.34
C LEU A 147 -3.30 3.56 -18.05
N TYR A 148 -3.73 4.62 -17.38
CA TYR A 148 -4.57 5.64 -18.02
C TYR A 148 -3.84 6.40 -19.12
N SER A 149 -2.55 6.67 -18.93
CA SER A 149 -1.73 7.29 -19.98
C SER A 149 -1.67 6.42 -21.23
N ILE A 150 -1.43 5.12 -21.07
CA ILE A 150 -1.46 4.16 -22.19
C ILE A 150 -2.84 4.08 -22.81
N HIS A 151 -3.90 3.96 -22.00
CA HIS A 151 -5.27 3.87 -22.48
C HIS A 151 -5.69 5.11 -23.27
N HIS A 152 -5.31 6.30 -22.81
CA HIS A 152 -5.53 7.55 -23.52
C HIS A 152 -4.84 7.57 -24.89
N ASP A 153 -3.56 7.19 -24.93
CA ASP A 153 -2.80 7.12 -26.17
C ASP A 153 -3.37 6.07 -27.13
N LEU A 154 -3.85 4.94 -26.62
CA LEU A 154 -4.56 3.92 -27.39
C LEU A 154 -5.83 4.48 -28.05
N LEU A 155 -6.65 5.25 -27.31
CA LEU A 155 -7.85 5.88 -27.86
C LEU A 155 -7.51 6.94 -28.92
N ALA A 156 -6.39 7.65 -28.77
CA ALA A 156 -5.94 8.64 -29.75
C ALA A 156 -5.63 8.00 -31.12
N LEU A 157 -5.23 6.73 -31.17
CA LEU A 157 -4.98 6.00 -32.42
C LEU A 157 -6.22 5.83 -33.30
N GLN A 158 -7.43 5.99 -32.76
CA GLN A 158 -8.66 6.01 -33.58
C GLN A 158 -8.65 7.13 -34.62
N LYS A 159 -7.97 8.25 -34.32
CA LYS A 159 -7.90 9.43 -35.17
C LYS A 159 -6.70 9.43 -36.11
N GLU A 160 -5.73 8.55 -35.89
CA GLU A 160 -4.59 8.40 -36.78
C GLU A 160 -5.10 7.93 -38.15
N GLN A 161 -4.49 8.32 -39.27
CA GLN A 161 -4.89 7.82 -40.59
C GLN A 161 -3.93 6.75 -41.07
N ASP A 162 -2.64 6.92 -40.77
CA ASP A 162 -1.58 5.99 -41.12
C ASP A 162 -1.73 4.67 -40.35
N ARG A 163 -2.20 3.65 -41.07
CA ARG A 163 -2.47 2.31 -40.52
C ARG A 163 -1.19 1.56 -40.15
N PHE A 164 -0.08 1.83 -40.84
CA PHE A 164 1.22 1.28 -40.46
C PHE A 164 1.67 1.86 -39.11
N LYS A 165 1.55 3.17 -38.93
CA LYS A 165 1.86 3.84 -37.66
C LYS A 165 0.96 3.39 -36.51
N VAL A 166 -0.31 3.07 -36.76
CA VAL A 166 -1.19 2.47 -35.75
C VAL A 166 -0.67 1.11 -35.29
N LEU A 167 -0.23 0.25 -36.21
CA LEU A 167 0.35 -1.04 -35.87
C LEU A 167 1.62 -0.88 -35.01
N GLU A 168 2.53 0.01 -35.40
CA GLU A 168 3.75 0.28 -34.62
C GLU A 168 3.44 0.84 -33.23
N SER A 169 2.44 1.72 -33.14
CA SER A 169 2.02 2.31 -31.88
C SER A 169 1.35 1.29 -30.96
N LEU A 170 0.55 0.35 -31.49
CA LEU A 170 -0.04 -0.74 -30.72
C LEU A 170 1.04 -1.65 -30.11
N ILE A 171 2.06 -2.02 -30.89
CA ILE A 171 3.19 -2.83 -30.39
C ILE A 171 3.85 -2.10 -29.22
N LYS A 172 4.18 -0.81 -29.40
CA LYS A 172 4.83 -0.02 -28.36
C LYS A 172 3.97 0.11 -27.09
N LEU A 173 2.67 0.39 -27.23
CA LEU A 173 1.77 0.55 -26.08
C LEU A 173 1.58 -0.77 -25.33
N THR A 174 1.50 -1.89 -26.04
CA THR A 174 1.41 -3.21 -25.41
C THR A 174 2.73 -3.58 -24.71
N ASP A 175 3.88 -3.27 -25.30
CA ASP A 175 5.20 -3.40 -24.65
C ASP A 175 5.29 -2.59 -23.35
N ASP A 176 4.95 -1.30 -23.40
CA ASP A 176 4.96 -0.42 -22.22
C ASP A 176 4.03 -0.98 -21.13
N SER A 177 2.86 -1.52 -21.51
CA SER A 177 1.92 -2.13 -20.57
C SER A 177 2.49 -3.37 -19.89
N MET A 178 3.04 -4.31 -20.67
CA MET A 178 3.65 -5.52 -20.14
C MET A 178 4.80 -5.19 -19.19
N MET A 179 5.62 -4.19 -19.52
CA MET A 179 6.70 -3.70 -18.68
C MET A 179 6.18 -3.13 -17.35
N TYR A 180 5.17 -2.25 -17.38
CA TYR A 180 4.61 -1.68 -16.16
C TYR A 180 3.89 -2.71 -15.29
N PHE A 181 3.23 -3.70 -15.90
CA PHE A 181 2.63 -4.82 -15.17
C PHE A 181 3.70 -5.62 -14.42
N GLY A 182 4.79 -5.98 -15.09
CA GLY A 182 5.91 -6.69 -14.48
C GLY A 182 6.57 -5.89 -13.36
N ASP A 183 6.84 -4.61 -13.60
CA ASP A 183 7.42 -3.69 -12.60
C ASP A 183 6.53 -3.61 -11.33
N PHE A 184 5.22 -3.45 -11.51
CA PHE A 184 4.26 -3.38 -10.42
C PHE A 184 4.13 -4.71 -9.66
N GLN A 185 4.11 -5.83 -10.39
CA GLN A 185 4.08 -7.18 -9.81
C GLN A 185 5.32 -7.43 -8.92
N VAL A 186 6.51 -7.05 -9.37
CA VAL A 186 7.75 -7.12 -8.58
C VAL A 186 7.66 -6.25 -7.32
N CYS A 187 7.15 -5.02 -7.44
CA CYS A 187 6.97 -4.13 -6.29
C CYS A 187 6.02 -4.73 -5.25
N MET A 188 4.89 -5.28 -5.70
CA MET A 188 3.91 -5.92 -4.83
C MET A 188 4.44 -7.20 -4.19
N GLN A 189 5.16 -8.03 -4.95
CA GLN A 189 5.78 -9.25 -4.45
C GLN A 189 6.78 -8.94 -3.33
N ASN A 190 7.66 -7.96 -3.55
CA ASN A 190 8.62 -7.52 -2.54
C ASN A 190 7.93 -6.95 -1.29
N MET A 191 6.79 -6.25 -1.46
CA MET A 191 6.01 -5.71 -0.34
C MET A 191 5.27 -6.79 0.47
N ALA A 192 4.78 -7.83 -0.20
CA ALA A 192 4.02 -8.92 0.41
C ALA A 192 4.92 -9.96 1.07
N TYR A 193 6.04 -10.30 0.44
CA TYR A 193 6.87 -11.44 0.81
C TYR A 193 8.30 -11.08 1.20
N GLY A 194 8.80 -9.89 0.84
CA GLY A 194 10.22 -9.61 0.97
C GLY A 194 10.75 -9.67 2.41
N VAL A 195 9.97 -9.13 3.35
CA VAL A 195 10.29 -9.22 4.80
C VAL A 195 10.13 -10.64 5.34
N VAL A 196 9.18 -11.41 4.80
CA VAL A 196 8.87 -12.77 5.28
C VAL A 196 9.99 -13.75 4.93
N PHE A 197 10.56 -13.63 3.74
CA PHE A 197 11.59 -14.54 3.23
C PHE A 197 13.00 -13.93 3.21
N ASP A 198 13.18 -12.73 3.79
CA ASP A 198 14.45 -11.99 3.81
C ASP A 198 15.13 -11.92 2.43
N SER A 199 14.34 -11.63 1.40
CA SER A 199 14.79 -11.64 0.01
C SER A 199 13.97 -10.69 -0.84
N THR A 200 14.56 -10.15 -1.89
CA THR A 200 13.88 -9.24 -2.82
C THR A 200 14.16 -9.62 -4.26
N VAL A 201 13.12 -9.57 -5.09
CA VAL A 201 13.24 -9.67 -6.53
C VAL A 201 13.84 -8.36 -7.06
N PRO A 202 14.90 -8.41 -7.89
CA PRO A 202 15.52 -7.22 -8.44
C PRO A 202 14.55 -6.44 -9.34
N GLN A 203 14.72 -5.12 -9.34
CA GLN A 203 13.97 -4.23 -10.23
C GLN A 203 14.49 -4.36 -11.67
N ARG A 204 13.62 -4.12 -12.64
CA ARG A 204 14.01 -4.09 -14.05
C ARG A 204 15.02 -2.97 -14.30
N ILE A 205 16.09 -3.29 -15.02
CA ILE A 205 17.08 -2.32 -15.50
C ILE A 205 16.87 -2.19 -17.02
N PRO A 206 16.29 -1.08 -17.50
CA PRO A 206 16.03 -0.92 -18.92
C PRO A 206 17.34 -0.65 -19.66
N ALA A 207 17.50 -1.25 -20.84
CA ALA A 207 18.64 -0.95 -21.71
C ALA A 207 18.63 0.52 -22.16
N ASP A 208 17.45 1.08 -22.43
CA ASP A 208 17.26 2.49 -22.72
C ASP A 208 16.76 3.23 -21.47
N LYS A 209 17.55 4.18 -20.97
CA LYS A 209 17.24 4.98 -19.78
C LYS A 209 16.01 5.89 -19.94
N ARG A 210 15.50 6.07 -21.17
CA ARG A 210 14.27 6.84 -21.45
C ARG A 210 13.00 6.05 -21.14
N ILE A 211 13.10 4.72 -21.03
CA ILE A 211 12.00 3.84 -20.65
C ILE A 211 11.78 3.99 -19.15
N LYS A 212 10.53 4.24 -18.77
CA LYS A 212 10.14 4.47 -17.39
C LYS A 212 10.06 3.11 -16.70
N VAL A 213 10.45 3.07 -15.43
CA VAL A 213 10.44 1.85 -14.61
C VAL A 213 9.72 2.16 -13.33
N ILE A 214 8.65 1.43 -13.05
CA ILE A 214 7.92 1.61 -11.81
C ILE A 214 8.68 0.87 -10.70
N THR A 215 9.04 1.59 -9.64
CA THR A 215 9.74 1.00 -8.50
C THR A 215 9.10 1.52 -7.22
N ASN A 216 9.11 0.73 -6.14
CA ASN A 216 8.58 1.16 -4.84
C ASN A 216 9.57 2.06 -4.08
N CYS A 217 10.31 2.93 -4.79
CA CYS A 217 11.19 3.93 -4.22
C CYS A 217 10.44 5.28 -4.18
N PRO A 218 10.32 5.95 -3.02
CA PRO A 218 9.55 7.20 -2.90
C PRO A 218 9.95 8.28 -3.92
N GLU A 219 11.24 8.50 -4.11
CA GLU A 219 11.77 9.52 -5.03
C GLU A 219 11.43 9.21 -6.50
N ASN A 220 11.48 7.93 -6.88
CA ASN A 220 11.13 7.51 -8.23
C ASN A 220 9.62 7.62 -8.46
N LEU A 221 8.81 7.23 -7.47
CA LEU A 221 7.36 7.37 -7.53
C LEU A 221 6.94 8.83 -7.66
N ASP A 222 7.58 9.77 -6.95
CA ASP A 222 7.27 11.19 -7.07
C ASP A 222 7.57 11.72 -8.47
N LYS A 223 8.72 11.33 -9.06
CA LYS A 223 9.07 11.69 -10.44
C LYS A 223 8.07 11.13 -11.45
N LEU A 224 7.70 9.85 -11.32
CA LEU A 224 6.75 9.20 -12.22
C LEU A 224 5.34 9.77 -12.05
N HIS A 225 4.94 10.10 -10.84
CA HIS A 225 3.66 10.74 -10.56
C HIS A 225 3.56 12.07 -11.31
N ILE A 226 4.57 12.94 -11.17
CA ILE A 226 4.64 14.22 -11.89
C ILE A 226 4.58 14.00 -13.41
N TYR A 227 5.37 13.04 -13.92
CA TYR A 227 5.39 12.74 -15.34
C TYR A 227 4.00 12.32 -15.86
N PHE A 228 3.35 11.35 -15.22
CA PHE A 228 2.05 10.87 -15.71
C PHE A 228 0.93 11.88 -15.50
N GLU A 229 0.95 12.62 -14.39
CA GLU A 229 -0.05 13.64 -14.07
C GLU A 229 0.06 14.88 -14.97
N ARG A 230 1.27 15.28 -15.40
CA ARG A 230 1.49 16.59 -16.04
C ARG A 230 2.15 16.54 -17.41
N GLU A 231 2.99 15.56 -17.68
CA GLU A 231 3.84 15.54 -18.88
C GLU A 231 3.34 14.57 -19.95
N SER A 232 2.66 13.50 -19.55
CA SER A 232 1.99 12.56 -20.45
C SER A 232 0.88 13.25 -21.26
N ASN A 233 0.51 12.68 -22.41
CA ASN A 233 -0.61 13.22 -23.20
C ASN A 233 -1.92 13.21 -22.41
N TRP A 234 -2.14 12.15 -21.62
CA TRP A 234 -3.28 12.04 -20.72
C TRP A 234 -3.27 13.15 -19.67
N GLY A 235 -2.16 13.32 -18.96
CA GLY A 235 -2.01 14.34 -17.91
C GLY A 235 -2.20 15.76 -18.43
N LYS A 236 -1.60 16.08 -19.59
CA LYS A 236 -1.79 17.36 -20.28
C LYS A 236 -3.26 17.62 -20.62
N ASN A 237 -3.97 16.61 -21.11
CA ASN A 237 -5.39 16.73 -21.45
C ASN A 237 -6.26 16.87 -20.19
N CYS A 238 -5.99 16.12 -19.12
CA CYS A 238 -6.66 16.29 -17.84
C CYS A 238 -6.50 17.72 -17.30
N LEU A 239 -5.27 18.24 -17.26
CA LEU A 239 -5.01 19.61 -16.82
C LEU A 239 -5.75 20.65 -17.67
N LYS A 240 -5.79 20.44 -18.99
CA LYS A 240 -6.55 21.30 -19.90
C LYS A 240 -8.03 21.32 -19.51
N TYR A 241 -8.67 20.16 -19.39
CA TYR A 241 -10.10 20.07 -19.06
C TYR A 241 -10.42 20.56 -17.64
N GLU A 242 -9.53 20.33 -16.67
CA GLU A 242 -9.68 20.89 -15.33
C GLU A 242 -9.64 22.42 -15.31
N ASN A 243 -8.78 23.03 -16.14
CA ASN A 243 -8.71 24.48 -16.25
C ASN A 243 -9.96 25.04 -16.94
N GLU A 244 -10.42 24.41 -18.04
CA GLU A 244 -11.68 24.77 -18.71
C GLU A 244 -12.87 24.70 -17.74
N ALA A 245 -12.98 23.63 -16.96
CA ALA A 245 -14.03 23.49 -15.95
C ALA A 245 -13.93 24.53 -14.83
N LYS A 246 -12.72 24.89 -14.39
CA LYS A 246 -12.54 25.97 -13.40
C LYS A 246 -12.99 27.31 -13.96
N GLU A 247 -12.67 27.62 -15.21
CA GLU A 247 -13.11 28.86 -15.87
C GLU A 247 -14.63 28.92 -15.99
N GLU A 248 -15.27 27.80 -16.32
CA GLU A 248 -16.73 27.73 -16.48
C GLU A 248 -17.50 27.79 -15.15
N PHE A 249 -17.03 27.07 -14.12
CA PHE A 249 -17.80 26.85 -12.89
C PHE A 249 -17.29 27.60 -11.65
N SER A 250 -16.21 28.38 -11.72
CA SER A 250 -15.73 29.22 -10.59
C SER A 250 -16.33 30.64 -10.59
N SER A 251 -17.44 30.84 -11.31
CA SER A 251 -18.20 32.10 -11.39
C SER A 251 -19.23 32.23 -10.27
#